data_AF-T1B465-F1
#
_entry.id   AF-T1B465-F1
#
_cell.length_a   1.000
_cell.length_b   1.000
_cell.length_c   1.000
_cell.angle_alpha   90.00
_cell.angle_beta   90.00
_cell.angle_gamma   90.00
#
_symmetry.space_group_name_H-M   'P 1'
#
loop_
_entity.id
_entity.type
_entity.pdbx_description
1 polymer ?
#
loop_
_entity_poly.entity_id
_entity_poly.type
_entity_poly.pdbx_seq_one_letter_code
_entity_poly.pdbx_strand_id
1 'polypeptide(L)'
;MRLDQIERIEIETQEAGARIIDKTGPLANYADRDHCIQYMVAVPLIFGRLVAADYGDAVAADPRIDALRSKMSVRENPQFTRDYFDAGKRYIGNSVQVFYKDGSHSEKVAIDYPIGHRKRRAEGIPVLLQKFEGALRGHLPQQRVQ
;
A
#
# COMPACT_ATOMS: atom_id res chain seq x y z
N MET A 1 3.62 -3.94 16.17
CA MET A 1 2.51 -2.98 16.38
C MET A 1 1.42 -3.66 17.21
N ARG A 2 0.79 -2.97 18.18
CA ARG A 2 -0.31 -3.54 18.99
C ARG A 2 -1.62 -3.44 18.20
N LEU A 3 -1.86 -4.39 17.29
CA LEU A 3 -3.01 -4.37 16.36
C LEU A 3 -4.37 -4.31 17.07
N ASP A 4 -4.47 -4.97 18.22
CA ASP A 4 -5.63 -5.05 19.09
C ASP A 4 -5.98 -3.71 19.76
N GLN A 5 -5.00 -2.82 19.90
CA GLN A 5 -5.15 -1.49 20.47
C GLN A 5 -5.51 -0.42 19.44
N ILE A 6 -5.50 -0.75 18.14
CA ILE A 6 -5.90 0.19 17.09
C ILE A 6 -7.40 0.45 17.20
N GLU A 7 -7.75 1.73 17.30
CA GLU A 7 -9.12 2.22 17.25
C GLU A 7 -9.53 2.54 15.82
N ARG A 8 -8.73 3.34 15.10
CA ARG A 8 -8.98 3.74 13.72
C ARG A 8 -7.68 4.04 12.96
N ILE A 9 -7.75 3.95 11.64
CA ILE A 9 -6.65 4.28 10.73
C ILE A 9 -7.19 5.30 9.72
N GLU A 10 -6.53 6.44 9.59
CA GLU A 10 -6.82 7.41 8.54
C GLU A 10 -5.89 7.18 7.35
N ILE A 11 -6.48 7.08 6.18
CA ILE A 11 -5.79 7.04 4.90
C ILE A 11 -6.24 8.26 4.10
N GLU A 12 -5.28 9.11 3.73
CA GLU A 12 -5.53 10.19 2.79
C GLU A 12 -4.87 9.87 1.46
N THR A 13 -5.59 10.08 0.36
CA THR A 13 -5.12 9.82 -1.00
C THR A 13 -5.61 10.92 -1.95
N GLN A 14 -5.10 10.95 -3.18
CA GLN A 14 -5.70 11.73 -4.28
C GLN A 14 -7.07 11.16 -4.72
N GLU A 15 -7.88 11.99 -5.40
CA GLU A 15 -9.26 11.70 -5.86
C GLU A 15 -9.42 10.37 -6.60
N ALA A 16 -8.58 10.09 -7.59
CA ALA A 16 -8.59 8.83 -8.33
C ALA A 16 -8.30 7.62 -7.42
N GLY A 17 -7.52 7.77 -6.35
CA GLY A 17 -7.23 6.71 -5.39
C GLY A 17 -8.46 6.41 -4.53
N ALA A 18 -9.10 7.46 -4.02
CA ALA A 18 -10.37 7.34 -3.31
C ALA A 18 -11.49 6.80 -4.23
N ARG A 19 -11.48 7.12 -5.53
CA ARG A 19 -12.53 6.70 -6.46
C ARG A 19 -12.34 5.29 -7.02
N ILE A 20 -11.10 4.84 -7.25
CA ILE A 20 -10.82 3.61 -8.01
C ILE A 20 -10.56 2.42 -7.08
N ILE A 21 -9.90 2.63 -5.95
CA ILE A 21 -9.41 1.54 -5.09
C ILE A 21 -9.86 1.63 -3.62
N ASP A 22 -10.73 2.57 -3.27
CA ASP A 22 -11.46 2.52 -2.00
C ASP A 22 -12.56 1.45 -2.07
N LYS A 23 -12.36 0.33 -1.36
CA LYS A 23 -13.30 -0.80 -1.35
C LYS A 23 -13.63 -1.22 0.07
N THR A 24 -14.87 -1.02 0.47
CA THR A 24 -15.43 -1.49 1.75
C THR A 24 -16.19 -2.81 1.57
N GLY A 25 -16.34 -3.56 2.66
CA GLY A 25 -17.03 -4.86 2.65
C GLY A 25 -16.16 -6.06 2.23
N PRO A 26 -16.78 -7.21 1.94
CA PRO A 26 -16.07 -8.43 1.58
C PRO A 26 -15.28 -8.31 0.28
N LEU A 27 -14.14 -9.03 0.18
CA LEU A 27 -13.33 -9.12 -1.04
C LEU A 27 -13.29 -10.59 -1.47
N ALA A 28 -13.86 -10.90 -2.63
CA ALA A 28 -14.17 -12.27 -3.01
C ALA A 28 -13.01 -12.97 -3.74
N ASN A 29 -12.09 -12.21 -4.33
CA ASN A 29 -11.03 -12.76 -5.17
C ASN A 29 -9.74 -11.93 -5.10
N TYR A 30 -8.71 -12.40 -5.79
CA TYR A 30 -7.41 -11.74 -5.89
C TYR A 30 -7.54 -10.28 -6.40
N ALA A 31 -8.31 -10.08 -7.47
CA ALA A 31 -8.48 -8.78 -8.12
C ALA A 31 -9.23 -7.75 -7.25
N ASP A 32 -10.06 -8.23 -6.33
CA ASP A 32 -10.70 -7.38 -5.34
C ASP A 32 -9.68 -6.81 -4.36
N ARG A 33 -8.69 -7.63 -3.98
CA ARG A 33 -7.68 -7.32 -2.94
C ARG A 33 -6.55 -6.45 -3.45
N ASP A 34 -6.04 -6.71 -4.66
CA ASP A 34 -5.00 -5.87 -5.27
C ASP A 34 -5.51 -4.50 -5.75
N HIS A 35 -6.84 -4.32 -5.80
CA HIS A 35 -7.51 -3.04 -6.04
C HIS A 35 -8.26 -2.51 -4.80
N CYS A 36 -7.82 -2.86 -3.58
CA CYS A 36 -8.35 -2.33 -2.34
C CYS A 36 -7.24 -1.65 -1.53
N ILE A 37 -7.26 -0.32 -1.41
CA ILE A 37 -6.26 0.44 -0.66
C ILE A 37 -6.23 0.02 0.81
N GLN A 38 -7.38 -0.27 1.41
CA GLN A 38 -7.44 -0.77 2.78
C GLN A 38 -6.74 -2.12 2.94
N TYR A 39 -6.88 -3.03 1.98
CA TYR A 39 -6.18 -4.31 2.00
C TYR A 39 -4.67 -4.12 1.83
N MET A 40 -4.27 -3.29 0.86
CA MET A 40 -2.87 -2.96 0.60
C MET A 40 -2.19 -2.19 1.75
N VAL A 41 -2.96 -1.57 2.65
CA VAL A 41 -2.44 -0.96 3.90
C VAL A 41 -2.47 -1.97 5.05
N ALA A 42 -3.52 -2.79 5.20
CA ALA A 42 -3.66 -3.73 6.30
C ALA A 42 -2.56 -4.80 6.30
N VAL A 43 -2.25 -5.38 5.14
CA VAL A 43 -1.27 -6.46 5.02
C VAL A 43 0.14 -6.01 5.47
N PRO A 44 0.72 -4.90 4.98
CA PRO A 44 1.99 -4.38 5.50
C PRO A 44 1.97 -4.05 6.99
N LEU A 45 0.87 -3.51 7.51
CA LEU A 45 0.76 -3.20 8.94
C LEU A 45 0.81 -4.46 9.81
N ILE A 46 0.30 -5.58 9.31
CA ILE A 46 0.29 -6.88 10.01
C ILE A 46 1.62 -7.63 9.82
N PHE A 47 2.11 -7.70 8.58
CA PHE A 47 3.19 -8.62 8.19
C PHE A 47 4.52 -7.93 7.87
N GLY A 48 4.55 -6.61 7.76
CA GLY A 48 5.74 -5.85 7.36
C GLY A 48 6.14 -6.03 5.89
N ARG A 49 5.24 -6.57 5.05
CA ARG A 49 5.48 -6.83 3.62
C ARG A 49 4.19 -6.74 2.81
N LEU A 50 4.33 -6.68 1.49
CA LEU A 50 3.25 -6.90 0.52
C LEU A 50 3.84 -7.53 -0.74
N VAL A 51 3.51 -8.80 -0.98
CA VAL A 51 3.93 -9.57 -2.17
C VAL A 51 2.71 -10.13 -2.88
N ALA A 52 2.88 -10.60 -4.12
CA ALA A 52 1.77 -11.13 -4.92
C ALA A 52 0.98 -12.25 -4.20
N ALA A 53 1.67 -13.11 -3.46
CA ALA A 53 1.03 -14.19 -2.70
C ALA A 53 0.10 -13.69 -1.58
N ASP A 54 0.28 -12.46 -1.09
CA ASP A 54 -0.53 -11.90 0.00
C ASP A 54 -1.96 -11.54 -0.45
N TYR A 55 -2.24 -11.53 -1.76
CA TYR A 55 -3.59 -11.38 -2.30
C TYR A 55 -4.32 -12.74 -2.47
N GLY A 56 -3.65 -13.86 -2.22
CA GLY A 56 -4.23 -15.20 -2.28
C GLY A 56 -5.15 -15.50 -1.09
N ASP A 57 -6.08 -16.45 -1.28
CA ASP A 57 -7.11 -16.78 -0.26
C ASP A 57 -6.52 -17.22 1.08
N ALA A 58 -5.37 -17.89 1.06
CA ALA A 58 -4.70 -18.34 2.28
C ALA A 58 -4.29 -17.19 3.21
N VAL A 59 -3.82 -16.06 2.65
CA VAL A 59 -3.46 -14.87 3.44
C VAL A 59 -4.70 -14.06 3.77
N ALA A 60 -5.63 -13.93 2.82
CA ALA A 60 -6.90 -13.22 3.02
C ALA A 60 -7.77 -13.85 4.13
N ALA A 61 -7.58 -15.15 4.42
CA ALA A 61 -8.26 -15.84 5.52
C ALA A 61 -7.81 -15.38 6.93
N ASP A 62 -6.75 -14.58 7.06
CA ASP A 62 -6.34 -14.02 8.35
C ASP A 62 -7.38 -13.00 8.85
N PRO A 63 -8.11 -13.28 9.94
CA PRO A 63 -9.22 -12.43 10.41
C PRO A 63 -8.75 -11.03 10.85
N ARG A 64 -7.44 -10.85 11.10
CA ARG A 64 -6.89 -9.54 11.47
C ARG A 64 -6.95 -8.55 10.31
N ILE A 65 -6.93 -9.02 9.06
CA ILE A 65 -6.98 -8.15 7.88
C ILE A 65 -8.30 -7.42 7.83
N ASP A 66 -9.43 -8.15 7.83
CA ASP A 66 -10.76 -7.55 7.77
C ASP A 66 -11.10 -6.76 9.03
N ALA A 67 -10.62 -7.21 10.20
CA ALA A 67 -10.74 -6.46 11.45
C ALA A 67 -9.96 -5.13 11.45
N LEU A 68 -8.87 -5.02 10.69
CA LEU A 68 -8.16 -3.74 10.50
C LEU A 68 -8.87 -2.89 9.45
N ARG A 69 -9.26 -3.48 8.32
CA ARG A 69 -9.94 -2.79 7.21
C ARG A 69 -11.21 -2.09 7.68
N SER A 70 -11.98 -2.72 8.58
CA SER A 70 -13.20 -2.12 9.14
C SER A 70 -12.97 -0.86 9.99
N LYS A 71 -11.72 -0.62 10.41
CA LYS A 71 -11.29 0.56 11.18
C LYS A 71 -10.68 1.66 10.30
N MET A 72 -10.62 1.45 8.98
CA MET A 72 -9.99 2.38 8.04
C MET A 72 -10.99 3.38 7.48
N SER A 73 -10.63 4.65 7.48
CA SER A 73 -11.31 5.70 6.73
C SER A 73 -10.39 6.18 5.62
N VAL A 74 -10.88 6.12 4.37
CA VAL A 74 -10.20 6.67 3.20
C VAL A 74 -10.87 8.00 2.86
N ARG A 75 -10.07 9.04 2.65
CA ARG A 75 -10.58 10.34 2.18
C ARG A 75 -9.66 10.96 1.15
N GLU A 76 -10.23 11.76 0.28
CA GLU A 76 -9.46 12.63 -0.60
C GLU A 76 -8.69 13.67 0.23
N ASN A 77 -7.43 13.90 -0.13
CA ASN A 77 -6.69 15.10 0.20
C ASN A 77 -6.56 15.99 -1.06
N PRO A 78 -7.19 17.18 -1.08
CA PRO A 78 -7.18 18.05 -2.26
C PRO A 78 -5.79 18.48 -2.72
N GLN A 79 -4.80 18.54 -1.82
CA GLN A 79 -3.41 18.84 -2.21
C GLN A 79 -2.79 17.67 -2.98
N PHE A 80 -3.02 16.43 -2.56
CA PHE A 80 -2.58 15.24 -3.32
C PHE A 80 -3.24 15.19 -4.70
N THR A 81 -4.53 15.53 -4.80
CA THR A 81 -5.24 15.63 -6.08
C THR A 81 -4.62 16.69 -6.99
N ARG A 82 -4.33 17.89 -6.47
CA ARG A 82 -3.66 18.95 -7.26
C ARG A 82 -2.29 18.49 -7.78
N ASP A 83 -1.48 17.88 -6.92
CA ASP A 83 -0.13 17.44 -7.28
C ASP A 83 -0.11 16.21 -8.21
N TYR A 84 -1.20 15.43 -8.21
CA TYR A 84 -1.41 14.35 -9.17
C TYR A 84 -1.63 14.89 -10.60
N PHE A 85 -2.41 15.96 -10.75
CA PHE A 85 -2.69 16.57 -12.07
C PHE A 85 -1.63 17.58 -12.53
N ASP A 86 -0.78 18.08 -11.64
CA ASP A 86 0.35 18.93 -12.01
C ASP A 86 1.36 18.15 -12.88
N ALA A 87 1.52 18.57 -14.14
CA ALA A 87 2.40 17.92 -15.11
C ALA A 87 3.89 17.94 -14.72
N GLY A 88 4.31 18.91 -13.91
CA GLY A 88 5.66 19.03 -13.35
C GLY A 88 5.88 18.12 -12.15
N LYS A 89 4.82 17.70 -11.45
CA LYS A 89 4.89 16.80 -10.30
C LYS A 89 4.52 15.37 -10.67
N ARG A 90 3.27 15.12 -11.07
CA ARG A 90 2.67 13.79 -11.29
C ARG A 90 2.83 12.90 -10.05
N TYR A 91 2.57 13.48 -8.89
CA TYR A 91 2.71 12.81 -7.60
C TYR A 91 1.56 11.83 -7.36
N ILE A 92 1.79 10.82 -6.53
CA ILE A 92 0.78 9.81 -6.16
C ILE A 92 0.72 9.77 -4.63
N GLY A 93 0.36 10.93 -4.08
CA GLY A 93 0.41 11.20 -2.64
C GLY A 93 -0.55 10.30 -1.86
N ASN A 94 -0.01 9.68 -0.82
CA ASN A 94 -0.79 8.95 0.19
C ASN A 94 -0.25 9.29 1.58
N SER A 95 -1.13 9.34 2.59
CA SER A 95 -0.72 9.35 3.99
C SER A 95 -1.49 8.34 4.82
N VAL A 96 -0.84 7.82 5.85
CA VAL A 96 -1.41 6.88 6.81
C VAL A 96 -1.14 7.36 8.23
N GLN A 97 -2.15 7.32 9.08
CA GLN A 97 -2.03 7.59 10.52
C GLN A 97 -2.85 6.60 11.32
N VAL A 98 -2.27 6.05 12.38
CA VAL A 98 -2.91 5.05 13.26
C VAL A 98 -3.26 5.70 14.60
N PHE A 99 -4.50 5.54 15.04
CA PHE A 99 -5.01 6.02 16.33
C PHE A 99 -5.29 4.82 17.23
N TYR A 100 -4.92 4.92 18.50
CA TYR A 100 -5.04 3.86 19.49
C TYR A 100 -6.12 4.18 20.53
N LYS A 101 -6.69 3.13 21.13
CA LYS A 101 -7.77 3.21 22.13
C LYS A 101 -7.42 3.99 23.40
N ASP A 102 -6.13 4.17 23.68
CA ASP A 102 -5.65 4.98 24.81
C ASP A 102 -5.59 6.49 24.49
N GLY A 103 -6.05 6.89 23.30
CA GLY A 103 -6.04 8.27 22.82
C GLY A 103 -4.73 8.69 22.15
N SER A 104 -3.68 7.88 22.20
CA SER A 104 -2.43 8.14 21.48
C SER A 104 -2.56 7.86 19.99
N HIS A 105 -1.61 8.36 19.19
CA HIS A 105 -1.55 8.10 17.76
C HIS A 105 -0.12 8.02 17.25
N SER A 106 0.08 7.37 16.10
CA SER A 106 1.33 7.45 15.37
C SER A 106 1.53 8.85 14.78
N GLU A 107 2.75 9.15 14.35
CA GLU A 107 2.95 10.21 13.36
C GLU A 107 2.12 9.92 12.10
N LYS A 108 1.68 10.99 11.42
CA LYS A 108 1.11 10.87 10.07
C LYS A 108 2.25 10.74 9.09
N VAL A 109 2.42 9.56 8.50
CA VAL A 109 3.45 9.33 7.49
C VAL A 109 2.84 9.62 6.13
N ALA A 110 3.40 10.61 5.42
CA ALA A 110 3.00 10.96 4.06
C ALA A 110 4.12 10.64 3.07
N ILE A 111 3.76 10.03 1.95
CA ILE A 111 4.66 9.76 0.82
C ILE A 111 4.05 10.37 -0.43
N ASP A 112 4.71 11.40 -0.96
CA ASP A 112 4.21 12.15 -2.12
C ASP A 112 4.37 11.37 -3.43
N TYR A 113 5.43 10.55 -3.53
CA TYR A 113 5.72 9.81 -4.75
C TYR A 113 6.40 8.46 -4.46
N PRO A 114 6.00 7.42 -5.21
CA PRO A 114 6.50 6.07 -5.00
C PRO A 114 7.97 5.95 -5.42
N ILE A 115 8.62 4.88 -4.98
CA ILE A 115 10.01 4.56 -5.36
C ILE A 115 10.21 4.45 -6.89
N GLY A 116 9.16 4.08 -7.62
CA GLY A 116 9.14 4.04 -9.09
C GLY A 116 9.06 5.42 -9.77
N HIS A 117 8.92 6.51 -9.03
CA HIS A 117 8.82 7.85 -9.59
C HIS A 117 10.20 8.42 -10.02
N ARG A 118 10.22 9.36 -10.99
CA ARG A 118 11.46 9.95 -11.52
C ARG A 118 12.34 10.61 -10.46
N LYS A 119 11.71 11.17 -9.41
CA LYS A 119 12.39 11.82 -8.28
C LYS A 119 13.15 10.84 -7.38
N ARG A 120 12.84 9.54 -7.41
CA ARG A 120 13.49 8.50 -6.58
C ARG A 120 14.33 7.53 -7.40
N ARG A 121 14.78 7.89 -8.60
CA ARG A 121 15.57 6.98 -9.45
C ARG A 121 16.84 6.46 -8.78
N ALA A 122 17.53 7.28 -7.99
CA ALA A 122 18.72 6.85 -7.25
C ALA A 122 18.42 5.68 -6.28
N GLU A 123 17.26 5.70 -5.63
CA GLU A 123 16.81 4.63 -4.73
C GLU A 123 16.10 3.49 -5.49
N GLY A 124 15.38 3.82 -6.56
CA GLY A 124 14.52 2.89 -7.30
C GLY A 124 15.25 2.02 -8.31
N ILE A 125 16.34 2.48 -8.91
CA ILE A 125 17.11 1.68 -9.89
C ILE A 125 17.72 0.44 -9.24
N PRO A 126 18.38 0.51 -8.06
CA PRO A 126 18.91 -0.69 -7.39
C PRO A 126 17.85 -1.76 -7.14
N VAL A 127 16.68 -1.39 -6.62
CA VAL A 127 15.59 -2.36 -6.37
C VAL A 127 14.95 -2.88 -7.66
N LEU A 128 14.94 -2.09 -8.74
CA LEU A 128 14.48 -2.52 -10.05
C LEU A 128 15.38 -3.61 -10.63
N LEU A 129 16.70 -3.46 -10.51
CA LEU A 129 17.68 -4.47 -10.94
C LEU A 129 17.54 -5.76 -10.12
N GLN A 130 17.41 -5.64 -8.79
CA GLN A 130 17.14 -6.80 -7.92
C GLN A 130 15.84 -7.52 -8.30
N LYS A 131 14.77 -6.75 -8.60
CA LYS A 131 13.50 -7.31 -9.09
C LYS A 131 13.70 -8.06 -10.41
N PHE A 132 14.45 -7.49 -11.34
CA PHE A 132 14.73 -8.09 -12.65
C PHE A 132 15.52 -9.40 -12.51
N GLU A 133 16.61 -9.40 -11.76
CA GLU A 133 17.40 -10.60 -11.47
C GLU A 133 16.53 -11.68 -10.82
N GLY A 134 15.72 -11.32 -9.82
CA GLY A 134 14.81 -12.24 -9.16
C GLY A 134 13.81 -12.89 -10.13
N ALA A 135 13.26 -12.12 -11.07
CA ALA A 135 12.36 -12.64 -12.11
C ALA A 135 13.07 -13.62 -13.05
N LEU A 136 14.34 -13.35 -13.41
CA LEU A 136 15.12 -14.23 -14.28
C LEU A 136 15.50 -15.55 -13.60
N ARG A 137 15.85 -15.55 -12.31
CA ARG A 137 16.23 -16.79 -11.58
C ARG A 137 15.15 -17.87 -11.60
N GLY A 138 13.88 -17.49 -11.69
CA GLY A 138 12.76 -18.42 -11.81
C GLY A 138 12.61 -19.08 -13.19
N HIS A 139 13.32 -18.59 -14.21
CA HIS A 139 13.10 -18.97 -15.62
C HIS A 139 14.38 -19.35 -16.38
N LEU A 140 15.55 -18.90 -15.92
CA LEU A 140 16.84 -19.09 -16.58
C LEU A 140 17.88 -19.73 -15.64
N PRO A 141 18.85 -20.50 -16.19
CA PRO A 141 19.97 -21.01 -15.40
C PRO A 141 20.85 -19.86 -14.89
N GLN A 142 21.46 -20.05 -13.72
CA GLN A 142 22.21 -19.02 -12.98
C GLN A 142 23.27 -18.27 -13.81
N GLN A 143 23.96 -18.97 -14.72
CA GLN A 143 24.98 -18.40 -15.62
C GLN A 143 24.44 -17.30 -16.55
N ARG A 144 23.13 -17.23 -16.78
CA ARG A 144 22.49 -16.21 -17.62
C ARG A 144 21.83 -15.09 -16.83
N VAL A 145 21.94 -15.10 -15.50
CA VAL A 145 21.31 -14.11 -14.62
C VAL A 145 22.32 -13.18 -13.97
N GLN A 146 23.59 -13.61 -13.84
CA GLN A 146 24.70 -12.81 -13.32
C GLN A 146 25.26 -11.86 -14.38
#